data_AF-A0A1V9F2V3-F1
#
_entry.id   AF-A0A1V9F2V3-F1
#
_cell.length_a   1.000
_cell.length_b   1.000
_cell.length_c   1.000
_cell.angle_alpha   90.00
_cell.angle_beta   90.00
_cell.angle_gamma   90.00
#
_symmetry.space_group_name_H-M   'P 1'
#
loop_
_entity.id
_entity.type
_entity.pdbx_description
1 polymer ?
#
loop_
_entity_poly.entity_id
_entity_poly.type
_entity_poly.pdbx_seq_one_letter_code
_entity_poly.pdbx_strand_id
1 'polypeptide(L)'
;MKHIITIIALVLTLISCNKKGQDFKIKSVTLLAHRPLQYTRELLRVRLLDGVDSQKVIGETAGYPASLPLPATLLVNPAFQLKLYSQPCYVQLWGDSTGLIGTAKLNMKDYKIIFPLEMEVGNADMKVTLTGKWDQQ
;
A
#
# COMPACT_ATOMS: atom_id res chain seq x y z
N MET A 1 1.58 -53.46 9.01
CA MET A 1 0.42 -52.53 8.89
C MET A 1 0.55 -51.27 9.74
N LYS A 2 1.03 -51.33 11.00
CA LYS A 2 1.21 -50.13 11.86
C LYS A 2 2.08 -49.02 11.25
N HIS A 3 3.15 -49.36 10.52
CA HIS A 3 4.07 -48.38 9.91
C HIS A 3 3.48 -47.65 8.70
N ILE A 4 2.50 -48.24 8.00
CA ILE A 4 1.87 -47.62 6.83
C ILE A 4 0.99 -46.44 7.26
N ILE A 5 0.29 -46.58 8.39
CA ILE A 5 -0.58 -45.54 8.96
C ILE A 5 0.25 -44.34 9.41
N THR A 6 1.45 -44.56 9.96
CA THR A 6 2.35 -43.49 10.41
C THR A 6 2.90 -42.66 9.24
N ILE A 7 3.18 -43.32 8.10
CA ILE A 7 3.68 -42.65 6.89
C ILE A 7 2.57 -41.80 6.24
N ILE A 8 1.33 -42.31 6.20
CA ILE A 8 0.19 -41.55 5.65
C ILE A 8 -0.10 -40.31 6.49
N ALA A 9 -0.01 -40.41 7.83
CA ALA A 9 -0.18 -39.26 8.72
C ALA A 9 0.93 -38.21 8.54
N LEU A 10 2.17 -38.63 8.29
CA LEU A 10 3.30 -37.73 8.04
C LEU A 10 3.15 -36.99 6.69
N VAL A 11 2.71 -37.69 5.64
CA VAL A 11 2.47 -37.09 4.30
C VAL A 11 1.34 -36.05 4.35
N LEU A 12 0.30 -36.27 5.15
CA LEU A 12 -0.81 -35.30 5.31
C LEU A 12 -0.37 -33.98 5.98
N THR A 13 0.65 -33.99 6.84
CA THR A 13 1.18 -32.74 7.46
C THR A 13 2.01 -31.88 6.50
N LEU A 14 2.60 -32.48 5.46
CA LEU A 14 3.41 -31.76 4.47
C LEU A 14 2.56 -31.08 3.39
N ILE A 15 1.27 -31.41 3.29
CA ILE A 15 0.29 -30.72 2.44
C ILE A 15 -0.38 -29.58 3.24
N SER A 16 0.28 -29.07 4.29
CA SER A 16 -0.10 -27.80 4.92
C SER A 16 -0.15 -26.74 3.84
N CYS A 17 -1.39 -26.38 3.50
CA CYS A 17 -1.80 -25.49 2.46
C CYS A 17 -0.95 -24.21 2.50
N ASN A 18 -0.01 -24.07 1.57
CA ASN A 18 0.54 -22.76 1.23
C ASN A 18 -0.65 -21.96 0.69
N LYS A 19 -1.33 -21.18 1.56
CA LYS A 19 -2.14 -20.06 1.11
C LYS A 19 -1.17 -19.20 0.31
N LYS A 20 -1.14 -19.40 -1.01
CA LYS A 20 -0.50 -18.48 -1.94
C LYS A 20 -1.06 -17.12 -1.58
N GLY A 21 -0.21 -16.29 -0.98
CA GLY A 21 -0.58 -14.92 -0.66
C GLY A 21 -1.12 -14.32 -1.93
N GLN A 22 -2.37 -13.90 -1.91
CA GLN A 22 -2.95 -13.22 -3.05
C GLN A 22 -2.21 -11.88 -3.14
N ASP A 23 -1.36 -11.73 -4.15
CA ASP A 23 -0.58 -10.53 -4.34
C ASP A 23 -1.52 -9.42 -4.85
N PHE A 24 -1.62 -8.35 -4.08
CA PHE A 24 -2.46 -7.21 -4.41
C PHE A 24 -1.61 -6.10 -4.99
N LYS A 25 -2.01 -5.61 -6.16
CA LYS A 25 -1.27 -4.58 -6.88
C LYS A 25 -1.93 -3.22 -6.68
N ILE A 26 -1.27 -2.34 -5.94
CA ILE A 26 -1.68 -0.93 -5.86
C ILE A 26 -1.36 -0.25 -7.19
N LYS A 27 -2.35 0.44 -7.74
CA LYS A 27 -2.25 1.12 -9.04
C LYS A 27 -2.32 2.62 -8.92
N SER A 28 -3.12 3.12 -8.00
CA SER A 28 -3.35 4.56 -7.86
C SER A 28 -3.52 4.94 -6.40
N VAL A 29 -3.24 6.21 -6.15
CA VAL A 29 -3.52 6.91 -4.89
C VAL A 29 -4.36 8.12 -5.20
N THR A 30 -5.50 8.26 -4.55
CA THR A 30 -6.30 9.49 -4.56
C THR A 30 -5.92 10.33 -3.36
N LEU A 31 -5.28 11.48 -3.59
CA LEU A 31 -5.05 12.49 -2.56
C LEU A 31 -6.36 13.24 -2.30
N LEU A 32 -6.92 13.10 -1.10
CA LEU A 32 -8.20 13.71 -0.72
C LEU A 32 -7.99 15.08 -0.09
N ALA A 33 -6.97 15.21 0.76
CA ALA A 33 -6.65 16.44 1.46
C ALA A 33 -5.18 16.43 1.89
N HIS A 34 -4.61 17.63 2.03
CA HIS A 34 -3.36 17.86 2.73
C HIS A 34 -3.46 19.16 3.54
N ARG A 35 -2.59 19.33 4.54
CA ARG A 35 -2.48 20.60 5.27
C ARG A 35 -2.11 21.75 4.32
N PRO A 36 -2.46 23.01 4.66
CA PRO A 36 -2.00 24.16 3.89
C PRO A 36 -0.47 24.16 3.71
N LEU A 37 -0.02 24.40 2.49
CA LEU A 37 1.41 24.42 2.14
C LEU A 37 1.91 25.85 2.05
N GLN A 38 3.18 26.04 2.40
CA GLN A 38 3.82 27.34 2.28
C GLN A 38 4.10 27.71 0.82
N TYR A 39 4.36 26.71 -0.04
CA TYR A 39 4.71 26.91 -1.45
C TYR A 39 3.61 26.37 -2.36
N THR A 40 2.77 27.25 -2.90
CA THR A 40 1.64 26.85 -3.75
C THR A 40 2.03 26.35 -5.15
N ARG A 41 3.30 26.50 -5.55
CA ARG A 41 3.83 26.04 -6.85
C ARG A 41 4.61 24.73 -6.78
N GLU A 42 4.71 24.10 -5.61
CA GLU A 42 5.47 22.86 -5.46
C GLU A 42 4.73 21.65 -6.05
N LEU A 43 5.48 20.64 -6.48
CA LEU A 43 4.93 19.36 -6.88
C LEU A 43 4.86 18.42 -5.68
N LEU A 44 3.67 17.88 -5.46
CA LEU A 44 3.38 16.86 -4.47
C LEU A 44 3.54 15.47 -5.05
N ARG A 45 4.11 14.55 -4.27
CA ARG A 45 4.24 13.13 -4.62
C ARG A 45 3.86 12.28 -3.44
N VAL A 46 3.16 11.19 -3.70
CA VAL A 46 2.93 10.16 -2.71
C VAL A 46 3.97 9.07 -2.89
N ARG A 47 4.71 8.78 -1.82
CA ARG A 47 5.65 7.66 -1.74
C ARG A 47 5.09 6.56 -0.87
N LEU A 48 5.34 5.34 -1.28
CA LEU A 48 5.00 4.13 -0.56
C LEU A 48 6.31 3.47 -0.16
N LEU A 49 6.48 3.22 1.13
CA LEU A 49 7.69 2.64 1.71
C LEU A 49 7.41 1.24 2.25
N ASP A 50 8.43 0.40 2.18
CA ASP A 50 8.43 -0.93 2.79
C ASP A 50 8.24 -0.84 4.32
N GLY A 51 7.46 -1.76 4.89
CA GLY A 51 7.20 -1.77 6.34
C GLY A 51 8.34 -2.33 7.18
N VAL A 52 9.27 -3.07 6.57
CA VAL A 52 10.47 -3.63 7.20
C VAL A 52 11.64 -2.68 7.01
N ASP A 53 11.80 -2.14 5.79
CA ASP A 53 12.82 -1.13 5.48
C ASP A 53 12.16 0.22 5.18
N SER A 54 12.10 1.08 6.20
CA SER A 54 11.47 2.40 6.10
C SER A 54 12.23 3.41 5.22
N GLN A 55 13.34 3.03 4.58
CA GLN A 55 14.03 3.85 3.59
C GLN A 55 13.77 3.35 2.16
N LYS A 56 13.29 2.12 2.01
CA LYS A 56 13.04 1.52 0.71
C LYS A 56 11.70 1.99 0.13
N VAL A 57 11.78 2.80 -0.92
CA VAL A 57 10.63 3.18 -1.73
C VAL A 57 10.19 1.99 -2.59
N ILE A 58 8.94 1.57 -2.41
CA ILE A 58 8.33 0.47 -3.16
C ILE A 58 7.35 0.96 -4.24
N GLY A 59 6.93 2.23 -4.19
CA GLY A 59 6.17 2.88 -5.25
C GLY A 59 6.10 4.39 -5.04
N GLU A 60 6.01 5.16 -6.13
CA GLU A 60 5.89 6.61 -6.07
C GLU A 60 4.91 7.10 -7.15
N THR A 61 4.20 8.19 -6.89
CA THR A 61 3.35 8.83 -7.90
C THR A 61 4.13 9.85 -8.73
N ALA A 62 3.59 10.20 -9.89
CA ALA A 62 4.02 11.42 -10.57
C ALA A 62 3.80 12.66 -9.68
N GLY A 63 4.51 13.75 -9.99
CA GLY A 63 4.32 15.05 -9.35
C GLY A 63 2.94 15.65 -9.65
N TYR A 64 2.27 16.12 -8.62
CA TYR A 64 0.98 16.78 -8.67
C TYR A 64 1.11 18.22 -8.18
N PRO A 65 0.80 19.24 -9.00
CA PRO A 65 0.90 20.64 -8.56
C PRO A 65 -0.02 20.93 -7.36
N ALA A 66 0.57 21.44 -6.28
CA ALA A 66 -0.15 21.79 -5.04
C ALA A 66 -1.27 22.83 -5.23
N SER A 67 -1.22 23.62 -6.31
CA SER A 67 -2.24 24.62 -6.64
C SER A 67 -3.52 24.05 -7.25
N LEU A 68 -3.52 22.78 -7.67
CA LEU A 68 -4.66 22.16 -8.32
C LEU A 68 -5.68 21.59 -7.31
N PRO A 69 -6.98 21.57 -7.66
CA PRO A 69 -8.04 21.14 -6.74
C PRO A 69 -8.01 19.64 -6.40
N LEU A 70 -8.34 19.31 -5.17
CA LEU A 70 -8.50 17.94 -4.68
C LEU A 70 -10.00 17.52 -4.70
N PRO A 71 -10.33 16.22 -4.75
CA PRO A 71 -9.43 15.06 -4.75
C PRO A 71 -8.73 14.82 -6.09
N ALA A 72 -7.50 14.30 -6.04
CA ALA A 72 -6.70 14.02 -7.23
C ALA A 72 -6.20 12.57 -7.23
N THR A 73 -6.55 11.80 -8.27
CA THR A 73 -6.08 10.43 -8.46
C THR A 73 -4.79 10.40 -9.26
N LEU A 74 -3.75 9.84 -8.65
CA LEU A 74 -2.40 9.75 -9.19
C LEU A 74 -2.03 8.29 -9.40
N LEU A 75 -1.42 7.99 -10.53
CA LEU A 75 -0.91 6.65 -10.83
C LEU A 75 0.40 6.41 -10.07
N VAL A 76 0.55 5.19 -9.55
CA VAL A 76 1.76 4.73 -8.87
C VAL A 76 2.67 4.02 -9.87
N ASN A 77 3.95 4.39 -9.88
CA ASN A 77 4.99 3.79 -10.70
C ASN A 77 6.30 3.57 -9.89
N PRO A 78 6.89 2.37 -9.90
CA PRO A 78 6.31 1.12 -10.38
C PRO A 78 5.08 0.74 -9.57
N ALA A 79 4.09 0.14 -10.22
CA ALA A 79 3.00 -0.51 -9.51
C ALA A 79 3.57 -1.73 -8.78
N PHE A 80 3.39 -1.79 -7.47
CA PHE A 80 4.04 -2.78 -6.61
C PHE A 80 3.04 -3.75 -6.00
N GLN A 81 3.55 -4.93 -5.66
CA GLN A 81 2.78 -6.00 -5.05
C GLN A 81 2.90 -5.90 -3.53
N LEU A 82 1.76 -5.80 -2.87
CA LEU A 82 1.63 -5.97 -1.44
C LEU A 82 1.05 -7.35 -1.17
N LYS A 83 1.76 -8.10 -0.33
CA LYS A 83 1.18 -9.28 0.31
C LYS A 83 0.20 -8.80 1.37
N LEU A 84 -1.08 -8.91 1.05
CA LEU A 84 -2.14 -8.56 1.98
C LEU A 84 -1.99 -9.34 3.28
N TYR A 85 -2.20 -8.63 4.40
CA TYR A 85 -2.16 -9.14 5.78
C TYR A 85 -0.79 -9.56 6.35
N SER A 86 0.31 -9.55 5.58
CA SER A 86 1.60 -9.99 6.10
C SER A 86 2.48 -8.86 6.64
N GLN A 87 2.53 -7.70 5.98
CA GLN A 87 3.43 -6.61 6.35
C GLN A 87 2.74 -5.25 6.23
N PRO A 88 2.97 -4.31 7.18
CA PRO A 88 2.52 -2.94 7.03
C PRO A 88 3.30 -2.27 5.89
N CYS A 89 2.81 -1.14 5.40
CA CYS A 89 3.62 -0.22 4.60
C CYS A 89 3.39 1.20 5.10
N TYR A 90 4.25 2.14 4.69
CA TYR A 90 4.06 3.55 5.02
C TYR A 90 3.70 4.33 3.77
N VAL A 91 2.74 5.23 3.91
CA VAL A 91 2.39 6.20 2.90
C VAL A 91 2.95 7.55 3.33
N GLN A 92 3.69 8.20 2.45
CA GLN A 92 4.26 9.52 2.70
C GLN A 92 3.82 10.52 1.65
N LEU A 93 3.46 11.72 2.07
CA LEU A 93 3.30 12.88 1.18
C LEU A 93 4.59 13.70 1.19
N TRP A 94 5.10 13.99 0.01
CA TRP A 94 6.29 14.81 -0.19
C TRP A 94 5.98 15.99 -1.08
N GLY A 95 6.54 17.14 -0.73
CA GLY A 95 6.68 18.29 -1.63
C GLY A 95 8.12 18.40 -2.11
N ASP A 96 8.33 18.82 -3.36
CA ASP A 96 9.69 19.00 -3.89
C ASP A 96 10.51 20.03 -3.11
N SER A 97 9.84 21.04 -2.55
CA SER A 97 10.42 22.14 -1.81
C SER A 97 10.25 21.94 -0.31
N THR A 98 9.06 21.48 0.12
CA THR A 98 8.75 21.27 1.54
C THR A 98 9.39 19.99 2.12
N GLY A 99 9.75 19.01 1.29
CA GLY A 99 10.21 17.71 1.75
C GLY A 99 9.05 16.87 2.30
N LEU A 100 9.28 16.11 3.38
CA LEU A 100 8.26 15.24 3.97
C LEU A 100 7.16 16.07 4.64
N ILE A 101 5.93 15.97 4.13
CA ILE A 101 4.76 16.69 4.65
C ILE A 101 4.01 15.86 5.69
N GLY A 102 3.82 14.56 5.42
CA GLY A 102 3.07 13.67 6.30
C GLY A 102 3.42 12.21 6.06
N THR A 103 3.30 11.40 7.11
CA THR A 103 3.47 9.93 7.05
C THR A 103 2.31 9.26 7.76
N ALA A 104 1.73 8.25 7.11
CA ALA A 104 0.72 7.40 7.70
C ALA A 104 1.10 5.93 7.54
N LYS A 105 0.91 5.15 8.61
CA LYS A 105 1.11 3.70 8.57
C LYS A 105 -0.13 3.05 7.99
N LEU A 106 0.04 2.27 6.94
CA LEU A 106 -0.97 1.40 6.42
C LEU A 106 -0.85 0.03 7.08
N ASN A 107 -1.77 -0.27 8.00
CA ASN A 107 -1.90 -1.60 8.58
C ASN A 107 -3.03 -2.37 7.90
N MET A 108 -2.69 -3.18 6.90
CA MET A 108 -3.69 -3.91 6.09
C MET A 108 -4.52 -4.91 6.92
N LYS A 109 -4.10 -5.28 8.13
CA LYS A 109 -4.89 -6.14 9.05
C LYS A 109 -6.17 -5.46 9.55
N ASP A 110 -6.17 -4.12 9.57
CA ASP A 110 -7.26 -3.34 10.14
C ASP A 110 -8.36 -3.03 9.11
N TYR A 111 -8.16 -3.41 7.83
CA TYR A 111 -9.08 -3.10 6.73
C TYR A 111 -9.87 -4.34 6.30
N LYS A 112 -11.19 -4.19 6.25
CA LYS A 112 -12.10 -5.16 5.63
C LYS A 112 -12.11 -4.90 4.12
N ILE A 113 -11.63 -5.87 3.34
CA ILE A 113 -11.65 -5.81 1.87
C ILE A 113 -13.09 -5.96 1.39
N ILE A 114 -13.67 -4.89 0.86
CA ILE A 114 -14.95 -4.90 0.14
C ILE A 114 -14.61 -4.51 -1.31
N PHE A 115 -15.13 -5.24 -2.29
CA PHE A 115 -14.75 -5.04 -3.70
C PHE A 115 -15.46 -3.84 -4.34
N PRO A 116 -14.76 -3.01 -5.14
CA PRO A 116 -13.29 -2.93 -5.34
C PRO A 116 -12.55 -2.36 -4.13
N LEU A 117 -11.31 -2.81 -3.88
CA LEU A 117 -10.53 -2.44 -2.67
C LEU A 117 -10.15 -0.96 -2.70
N GLU A 118 -10.89 -0.16 -1.95
CA GLU A 118 -10.56 1.21 -1.58
C GLU A 118 -10.09 1.24 -0.12
N MET A 119 -8.93 1.84 0.13
CA MET A 119 -8.36 1.93 1.47
C MET A 119 -8.04 3.38 1.80
N GLU A 120 -8.80 3.96 2.72
CA GLU A 120 -8.53 5.29 3.25
C GLU A 120 -7.40 5.23 4.27
N VAL A 121 -6.36 6.04 4.07
CA VAL A 121 -5.20 6.14 4.94
C VAL A 121 -4.88 7.61 5.12
N GLY A 122 -4.71 8.06 6.37
CA GLY A 122 -4.38 9.45 6.61
C GLY A 122 -4.08 9.77 8.06
N ASN A 123 -3.68 11.01 8.26
CA ASN A 123 -3.43 11.64 9.55
C ASN A 123 -3.91 13.10 9.47
N ALA A 124 -3.48 13.96 10.41
CA ALA A 124 -3.83 15.38 10.40
C ALA A 124 -3.25 16.15 9.20
N ASP A 125 -2.13 15.69 8.63
CA ASP A 125 -1.40 16.37 7.55
C ASP A 125 -1.81 15.91 6.15
N MET A 126 -2.35 14.69 6.00
CA MET A 126 -2.68 14.07 4.72
C MET A 126 -3.84 13.08 4.86
N LYS A 127 -4.74 13.07 3.87
CA LYS A 127 -5.69 11.97 3.65
C LYS A 127 -5.57 11.44 2.23
N VAL A 128 -5.42 10.14 2.06
CA VAL A 128 -5.39 9.46 0.76
C VAL A 128 -6.30 8.24 0.72
N THR A 129 -6.75 7.88 -0.47
CA THR A 129 -7.36 6.58 -0.75
C THR A 129 -6.45 5.79 -1.68
N LEU A 130 -6.07 4.58 -1.30
CA LEU A 130 -5.32 3.66 -2.15
C LEU A 130 -6.30 2.76 -2.90
N THR A 131 -6.05 2.57 -4.20
CA THR A 131 -6.86 1.69 -5.04
C THR A 131 -5.97 0.73 -5.82
N GLY A 132 -6.41 -0.51 -5.94
CA GLY A 132 -5.67 -1.56 -6.64
C GLY A 132 -6.56 -2.71 -7.09
N LYS A 133 -5.92 -3.73 -7.65
CA LYS A 133 -6.58 -4.96 -8.09
C LYS A 133 -5.77 -6.18 -7.68
N TRP A 134 -6.44 -7.31 -7.55
CA TRP A 134 -5.80 -8.60 -7.45
C TRP A 134 -5.13 -8.96 -8.78
N ASP A 135 -3.90 -9.48 -8.73
CA ASP A 135 -3.38 -10.24 -9.86
C ASP A 135 -4.12 -11.59 -9.87
N GLN A 136 -4.94 -11.79 -10.89
CA GLN A 136 -5.45 -13.12 -11.20
C GLN A 136 -4.28 -13.91 -11.81
N GLN A 137 -3.75 -14.87 -11.06
CA GLN A 137 -2.89 -15.92 -11.62
C GLN A 137 -3.70 -16.79 -12.57
#